data_AF-A0A919X5T9-F1
#
_entry.id   AF-A0A919X5T9-F1
#
_cell.length_a   1.000
_cell.length_b   1.000
_cell.length_c   1.000
_cell.angle_alpha   90.00
_cell.angle_beta   90.00
_cell.angle_gamma   90.00
#
_symmetry.space_group_name_H-M   'P 1'
#
loop_
_entity.id
_entity.type
_entity.pdbx_description
1 polymer ?
#
loop_
_entity_poly.entity_id
_entity_poly.type
_entity_poly.pdbx_seq_one_letter_code
_entity_poly.pdbx_strand_id
1 'polypeptide(L)'
;MQSMAVFRGVVIGTKDTSNSKRVLFDVLENWKGANQSQIIIQTGLGGGDCGIDFQVGEEYLVYASEQLLSDSDNYLSTGICDRTIAVQSVENDFDILGQGMSPTKDVELEKEFNRVFPEWMVTGFWTFVSCLGIFGVWAIWSIRRKAK
;
A
#
# COMPACT_ATOMS: atom_id res chain seq x y z
N MET A 1 7.41 0.25 -21.39
CA MET A 1 6.15 0.07 -20.64
C MET A 1 5.45 1.42 -20.57
N GLN A 2 4.12 1.46 -20.67
CA GLN A 2 3.37 2.72 -20.61
C GLN A 2 3.02 3.02 -19.14
N SER A 3 3.54 4.11 -18.59
CA SER A 3 3.21 4.52 -17.22
C SER A 3 1.73 4.86 -17.12
N MET A 4 1.03 4.36 -16.10
CA MET A 4 -0.35 4.71 -15.81
C MET A 4 -0.46 5.94 -14.92
N ALA A 5 0.55 6.19 -14.09
CA ALA A 5 0.68 7.40 -13.32
C ALA A 5 2.07 8.02 -13.47
N VAL A 6 2.09 9.35 -13.53
CA VAL A 6 3.33 10.16 -13.50
C VAL A 6 3.09 11.31 -12.53
N PHE A 7 3.87 11.36 -11.46
CA PHE A 7 3.67 12.35 -10.39
C PHE A 7 4.96 12.67 -9.65
N ARG A 8 4.96 13.82 -8.98
CA ARG A 8 6.02 14.28 -8.09
C ARG A 8 5.45 14.28 -6.67
N GLY A 9 6.18 13.69 -5.74
CA GLY A 9 5.70 13.56 -4.37
C GLY A 9 6.80 13.27 -3.37
N VAL A 10 6.48 13.52 -2.11
CA VAL A 10 7.36 13.29 -0.95
C VAL A 10 7.02 11.94 -0.35
N VAL A 11 8.04 11.14 -0.03
CA VAL A 11 7.85 9.87 0.67
C VAL A 11 7.50 10.17 2.13
N ILE A 12 6.32 9.75 2.57
CA ILE A 12 5.86 9.91 3.95
C ILE A 12 5.86 8.59 4.74
N GLY A 13 6.08 7.45 4.07
CA GLY A 13 6.26 6.17 4.74
C GLY A 13 6.79 5.06 3.84
N THR A 14 7.54 4.13 4.42
CA THR A 14 8.06 2.94 3.74
C THR A 14 7.80 1.70 4.59
N LYS A 15 7.44 0.59 3.95
CA LYS A 15 7.18 -0.69 4.64
C LYS A 15 7.66 -1.85 3.80
N ASP A 16 8.56 -2.63 4.38
CA ASP A 16 9.02 -3.86 3.75
C ASP A 16 7.96 -4.97 3.84
N THR A 17 7.90 -5.76 2.78
CA THR A 17 7.16 -7.02 2.74
C THR A 17 8.15 -8.16 2.47
N SER A 18 7.67 -9.40 2.29
CA SER A 18 8.57 -10.53 2.05
C SER A 18 9.39 -10.41 0.76
N ASN A 19 8.83 -9.78 -0.28
CA ASN A 19 9.41 -9.77 -1.63
C ASN A 19 9.38 -8.40 -2.31
N SER A 20 8.95 -7.34 -1.62
CA SER A 20 8.82 -5.99 -2.17
C SER A 20 8.77 -4.95 -1.06
N LYS A 21 8.88 -3.67 -1.42
CA LYS A 21 8.67 -2.53 -0.53
C LYS A 21 7.43 -1.76 -0.95
N ARG A 22 6.57 -1.41 0.01
CA ARG A 22 5.46 -0.47 -0.16
C ARG A 22 5.90 0.91 0.28
N VAL A 23 5.53 1.93 -0.48
CA VAL A 23 5.93 3.32 -0.28
C VAL A 23 4.70 4.19 -0.36
N LEU A 24 4.46 4.98 0.68
CA LEU A 24 3.40 5.96 0.75
C LEU A 24 3.96 7.33 0.37
N PHE A 25 3.35 7.95 -0.63
CA PHE A 25 3.69 9.29 -1.09
C PHE A 25 2.59 10.29 -0.72
N ASP A 26 3.01 11.49 -0.37
CA ASP A 26 2.21 12.71 -0.45
C ASP A 26 2.46 13.35 -1.83
N VAL A 27 1.41 13.49 -2.64
CA VAL A 27 1.49 13.90 -4.04
C VAL A 27 1.41 15.42 -4.13
N LEU A 28 2.43 16.03 -4.73
CA LEU A 28 2.52 17.47 -4.92
C LEU A 28 1.95 17.88 -6.29
N GLU A 29 2.39 17.19 -7.34
CA GLU A 29 2.02 17.44 -8.73
C GLU A 29 1.84 16.12 -9.48
N ASN A 30 0.91 16.10 -10.44
CA ASN A 30 0.74 14.97 -11.36
C ASN A 30 0.64 15.45 -12.81
N TRP A 31 1.12 14.60 -13.72
CA TRP A 31 1.00 14.77 -15.16
C TRP A 31 0.10 13.70 -15.77
N LYS A 32 -0.12 12.59 -15.05
CA LYS A 32 -0.95 11.48 -15.48
C LYS A 32 -1.44 10.67 -14.28
N GLY A 33 -2.73 10.31 -14.26
CA GLY A 33 -3.32 9.25 -13.44
C GLY A 33 -3.41 9.46 -11.91
N ALA A 34 -2.46 10.18 -11.30
CA ALA A 34 -2.35 10.35 -9.85
C ALA A 34 -3.16 11.56 -9.33
N ASN A 35 -4.49 11.50 -9.42
CA ASN A 35 -5.37 12.59 -8.99
C ASN A 35 -5.58 12.68 -7.46
N GLN A 36 -5.01 11.75 -6.69
CA GLN A 36 -5.15 11.62 -5.24
C GLN A 36 -4.03 12.35 -4.49
N SER A 37 -4.33 12.96 -3.34
CA SER A 37 -3.32 13.63 -2.50
C SER A 37 -2.32 12.65 -1.89
N GLN A 38 -2.71 11.40 -1.66
CA GLN A 38 -1.79 10.33 -1.26
C GLN A 38 -1.92 9.12 -2.18
N ILE A 39 -0.80 8.42 -2.38
CA ILE A 39 -0.74 7.22 -3.22
C ILE A 39 0.24 6.20 -2.65
N ILE A 40 -0.13 4.92 -2.71
CA ILE A 40 0.74 3.81 -2.30
C ILE A 40 1.32 3.16 -3.56
N ILE A 41 2.65 3.11 -3.64
CA ILE A 41 3.41 2.49 -4.73
C ILE A 41 4.18 1.29 -4.18
N GLN A 42 4.28 0.24 -4.98
CA GLN A 42 5.15 -0.89 -4.70
C GLN A 42 6.44 -0.81 -5.52
N THR A 43 7.54 -1.29 -4.97
CA THR A 43 8.82 -1.42 -5.68
C THR A 43 9.55 -2.68 -5.23
N GLY A 44 10.53 -3.12 -6.01
CA GLY A 44 11.43 -4.21 -5.62
C GLY A 44 12.26 -3.87 -4.38
N LEU A 45 13.00 -4.85 -3.86
CA LEU A 45 13.90 -4.70 -2.72
C LEU A 45 15.28 -4.13 -3.11
N GLY A 46 15.62 -4.13 -4.40
CA GLY A 46 16.92 -3.72 -4.93
C GLY A 46 17.81 -4.93 -5.29
N GLY A 47 19.06 -4.66 -5.68
CA GLY A 47 20.05 -5.72 -5.91
C GLY A 47 19.86 -6.56 -7.19
N GLY A 48 19.03 -6.11 -8.13
CA GLY A 48 18.84 -6.75 -9.44
C GLY A 48 17.37 -6.88 -9.87
N ASP A 49 16.42 -6.65 -8.97
CA ASP A 49 14.97 -6.69 -9.23
C ASP A 49 14.37 -5.32 -9.64
N CYS A 50 15.23 -4.37 -9.98
CA CYS A 50 14.88 -2.99 -10.29
C CYS A 50 14.24 -2.21 -9.11
N GLY A 51 14.37 -2.64 -7.86
CA GLY A 51 13.88 -1.90 -6.70
C GLY A 51 14.55 -0.56 -6.46
N ILE A 52 13.79 0.41 -5.93
CA ILE A 52 14.30 1.71 -5.47
C ILE A 52 14.27 1.74 -3.94
N ASP A 53 15.39 2.15 -3.33
CA ASP A 53 15.45 2.41 -1.90
C ASP A 53 14.97 3.84 -1.57
N PHE A 54 13.65 4.01 -1.55
CA PHE A 54 13.02 5.28 -1.22
C PHE A 54 13.34 5.74 0.20
N GLN A 55 13.69 7.02 0.35
CA GLN A 55 14.00 7.64 1.64
C GLN A 55 12.82 8.49 2.12
N VAL A 56 12.38 8.29 3.36
CA VAL A 56 11.31 9.10 3.97
C VAL A 56 11.75 10.56 4.07
N GLY A 57 10.88 11.48 3.67
CA GLY A 57 11.13 12.92 3.63
C GLY A 57 11.72 13.42 2.31
N GLU A 58 12.16 12.51 1.43
CA GLU A 58 12.71 12.88 0.12
C GLU A 58 11.64 12.93 -0.98
N GLU A 59 11.90 13.78 -1.97
CA GLU A 59 11.01 14.03 -3.10
C GLU A 59 11.45 13.26 -4.34
N TYR A 60 10.49 12.65 -5.03
CA TYR A 60 10.74 11.83 -6.22
C TYR A 60 9.81 12.22 -7.36
N LEU A 61 10.33 12.13 -8.58
CA LEU A 61 9.53 12.03 -9.80
C LEU A 61 9.29 10.54 -10.06
N VAL A 62 8.03 10.13 -10.04
CA VAL A 62 7.61 8.74 -10.09
C VAL A 62 6.86 8.42 -11.38
N TYR A 63 7.36 7.43 -12.11
CA TYR A 63 6.73 6.80 -13.26
C TYR A 63 6.22 5.42 -12.83
N ALA A 64 4.92 5.35 -12.53
CA ALA A 64 4.31 4.11 -12.06
C ALA A 64 3.52 3.43 -13.19
N SER A 65 3.64 2.11 -13.25
CA SER A 65 2.85 1.23 -14.11
C SER A 65 1.90 0.38 -13.27
N GLU A 66 0.77 -0.02 -13.85
CA GLU A 66 -0.14 -0.93 -13.18
C GLU A 66 0.34 -2.36 -13.36
N GLN A 67 0.31 -3.12 -12.27
CA GLN A 67 0.66 -4.52 -12.22
C GLN A 67 -0.51 -5.31 -11.63
N LEU A 68 -0.68 -6.54 -12.12
CA LEU A 68 -1.72 -7.46 -11.67
C LEU A 68 -1.24 -8.20 -10.41
N LEU A 69 -2.01 -8.13 -9.31
CA LEU A 69 -1.90 -9.05 -8.17
C LEU A 69 -2.72 -10.32 -8.39
N SER A 70 -3.89 -10.19 -9.00
CA SER A 70 -4.85 -11.26 -9.30
C SER A 70 -5.82 -10.79 -10.39
N ASP A 71 -6.74 -11.67 -10.85
CA ASP A 71 -7.66 -11.38 -11.96
C ASP A 71 -8.51 -10.10 -11.79
N SER A 72 -8.64 -9.56 -10.58
CA SER A 72 -9.38 -8.32 -10.29
C SER A 72 -8.62 -7.25 -9.49
N ASP A 73 -7.42 -7.57 -8.98
CA ASP A 73 -6.70 -6.68 -8.08
C ASP A 73 -5.43 -6.18 -8.75
N ASN A 74 -5.37 -4.86 -8.93
CA ASN A 74 -4.25 -4.16 -9.53
C ASN A 74 -3.55 -3.29 -8.50
N TYR A 75 -2.26 -3.08 -8.70
CA TYR A 75 -1.44 -2.16 -7.90
C TYR A 75 -0.52 -1.36 -8.79
N LEU A 76 -0.10 -0.19 -8.30
CA LEU A 76 0.90 0.61 -8.99
C LEU A 76 2.30 0.23 -8.51
N SER A 77 3.18 -0.02 -9.47
CA SER A 77 4.56 -0.41 -9.25
C SER A 77 5.53 0.51 -9.98
N THR A 78 6.71 0.68 -9.42
CA THR A 78 7.80 1.43 -10.04
C THR A 78 9.17 0.84 -9.67
N GLY A 79 10.20 1.17 -10.45
CA GLY A 79 11.58 0.78 -10.18
C GLY A 79 12.62 1.64 -10.89
N ILE A 80 13.91 1.37 -10.65
CA ILE A 80 15.04 2.05 -11.33
C ILE A 80 15.08 1.79 -12.84
N CYS A 81 14.39 0.73 -13.28
CA CYS A 81 14.24 0.38 -14.69
C CYS A 81 13.15 1.22 -15.36
N ASP A 82 12.32 1.89 -14.56
CA ASP A 82 11.50 3.02 -14.99
C ASP A 82 12.31 4.32 -14.88
N ARG A 83 11.74 5.44 -15.34
CA ARG A 83 12.37 6.77 -15.20
C ARG A 83 12.18 7.38 -13.81
N THR A 84 11.86 6.57 -12.81
CA THR A 84 11.63 7.06 -11.45
C THR A 84 12.95 7.43 -10.79
N ILE A 85 13.03 8.65 -10.29
CA ILE A 85 14.28 9.22 -9.80
C ILE A 85 14.01 10.27 -8.70
N ALA A 86 14.98 10.46 -7.81
CA ALA A 86 14.95 11.54 -6.83
C ALA A 86 14.96 12.90 -7.55
N VAL A 87 14.15 13.86 -7.08
CA VAL A 87 14.04 15.19 -7.69
C VAL A 87 15.38 15.91 -7.72
N GLN A 88 16.21 15.71 -6.70
CA GLN A 88 17.56 16.27 -6.62
C GLN A 88 18.50 15.79 -7.76
N SER A 89 18.14 14.69 -8.42
CA SER A 89 18.89 14.10 -9.53
C SER A 89 18.15 14.16 -10.87
N VAL A 90 17.00 14.86 -10.93
CA VAL A 90 16.28 15.09 -12.19
C VAL A 90 17.05 16.11 -13.02
N GLU A 91 17.32 15.77 -14.28
CA GLU A 91 17.96 16.69 -15.22
C GLU A 91 16.90 17.45 -16.02
N ASN A 92 16.24 16.78 -16.98
CA ASN A 92 15.43 17.45 -18.01
C ASN A 92 13.97 16.97 -18.04
N ASP A 93 13.57 16.01 -17.19
CA ASP A 93 12.23 15.42 -17.28
C ASP A 93 11.13 16.47 -17.07
N PHE A 94 11.33 17.48 -16.22
CA PHE A 94 10.35 18.55 -16.03
C PHE A 94 10.16 19.44 -17.26
N ASP A 95 11.20 19.66 -18.08
CA ASP A 95 11.07 20.43 -19.32
C ASP A 95 10.20 19.71 -20.35
N ILE A 96 10.27 18.38 -20.37
CA ILE A 96 9.48 17.53 -21.26
C ILE A 96 8.05 17.39 -20.75
N LEU A 97 7.88 17.21 -19.44
CA LEU A 97 6.58 17.03 -18.80
C LEU A 97 5.76 18.33 -18.76
N GLY A 98 6.44 19.47 -18.66
CA GLY A 98 5.81 20.78 -18.52
C GLY A 98 5.15 20.96 -17.15
N GLN A 99 4.15 21.83 -17.09
CA GLN A 99 3.47 22.16 -15.84
C GLN A 99 2.61 21.00 -15.35
N GLY A 100 2.87 20.53 -14.13
CA GLY A 100 2.05 19.55 -13.42
C GLY A 100 0.76 20.16 -12.85
N MET A 101 -0.20 19.31 -12.51
CA MET A 101 -1.44 19.68 -11.84
C MET A 101 -1.42 19.23 -10.38
N SER A 102 -1.99 20.04 -9.48
CA SER A 102 -2.21 19.59 -8.09
C SER A 102 -3.24 18.45 -8.04
N PRO A 103 -3.14 17.54 -7.06
CA PRO A 103 -4.17 16.53 -6.83
C PRO A 103 -5.55 17.16 -6.63
N THR A 104 -6.58 16.50 -7.13
CA THR A 104 -7.97 16.98 -7.06
C THR A 104 -8.80 16.22 -6.02
N LYS A 105 -8.33 15.05 -5.59
CA LYS A 105 -9.02 14.19 -4.63
C LYS A 105 -8.17 14.06 -3.37
N ASP A 106 -8.66 14.63 -2.28
CA ASP A 106 -8.00 14.47 -0.99
C ASP A 106 -8.32 13.09 -0.38
N VAL A 107 -7.28 12.33 -0.02
CA VAL A 107 -7.36 11.00 0.60
C VAL A 107 -6.33 10.84 1.70
N GLU A 108 -6.71 10.15 2.78
CA GLU A 108 -5.84 9.82 3.90
C GLU A 108 -5.55 8.32 3.90
N LEU A 109 -4.45 7.91 3.27
CA LEU A 109 -4.05 6.51 3.10
C LEU A 109 -3.11 6.00 4.21
N GLU A 110 -2.67 6.86 5.13
CA GLU A 110 -1.76 6.47 6.21
C GLU A 110 -2.33 5.32 7.08
N LYS A 111 -3.63 5.37 7.39
CA LYS A 111 -4.32 4.30 8.14
C LYS A 111 -4.35 2.97 7.39
N GLU A 112 -4.51 3.01 6.07
CA GLU A 112 -4.51 1.82 5.22
C GLU A 112 -3.09 1.24 5.07
N PHE A 113 -2.11 2.12 4.86
CA PHE A 113 -0.69 1.78 4.78
C PHE A 113 -0.19 1.09 6.05
N ASN A 114 -0.59 1.61 7.21
CA ASN A 114 -0.23 1.11 8.52
C ASN A 114 -1.11 -0.05 9.02
N ARG A 115 -2.10 -0.49 8.24
CA ARG A 115 -3.01 -1.56 8.67
C ARG A 115 -2.22 -2.86 8.86
N VAL A 116 -1.94 -3.18 10.11
CA VAL A 116 -1.43 -4.47 10.57
C VAL A 116 -2.62 -5.16 11.21
N PHE A 117 -3.16 -6.21 10.61
CA PHE A 117 -4.16 -7.04 11.28
C PHE A 117 -3.47 -7.74 12.46
N PRO A 118 -3.80 -7.43 13.72
CA PRO A 118 -3.13 -8.04 14.84
C PRO A 118 -3.57 -9.50 14.96
N GLU A 119 -2.63 -10.44 15.09
CA GLU A 119 -2.95 -11.87 15.23
C GLU A 119 -3.86 -12.15 16.44
N TRP A 120 -3.78 -11.34 17.50
CA TRP A 120 -4.65 -11.45 18.68
C TRP A 120 -6.14 -11.20 18.36
N MET A 121 -6.44 -10.46 17.28
CA MET A 121 -7.80 -10.19 16.85
C MET A 121 -8.42 -11.41 16.15
N VAL A 122 -7.60 -12.18 15.42
CA VAL A 122 -8.01 -13.46 14.80
C VAL A 122 -8.12 -14.56 15.85
N THR A 123 -7.12 -14.68 16.74
CA THR A 123 -7.15 -15.67 17.83
C THR A 123 -8.22 -15.36 18.88
N GLY A 124 -8.47 -14.08 19.17
CA GLY A 124 -9.56 -13.62 20.03
C GLY A 124 -10.95 -13.99 19.50
N PHE A 125 -11.15 -13.92 18.18
CA PHE A 125 -12.43 -14.32 17.57
C PHE A 125 -12.66 -15.83 17.65
N TRP A 126 -11.64 -16.65 17.38
CA TRP A 126 -11.72 -18.11 17.48
C TRP A 126 -11.95 -18.60 18.91
N THR A 127 -11.26 -18.01 19.89
CA THR A 127 -11.44 -18.36 21.31
C THR A 127 -12.86 -18.02 21.80
N PHE A 128 -13.42 -16.88 21.35
CA PHE A 128 -14.78 -16.48 21.72
C PHE A 128 -15.85 -17.44 21.13
N VAL A 129 -15.69 -17.83 19.86
CA VAL A 129 -16.59 -18.81 19.20
C VAL A 129 -16.52 -20.18 19.87
N SER A 130 -15.32 -20.67 20.20
CA SER A 130 -15.17 -21.94 20.92
C SER A 130 -15.77 -21.88 22.33
N CYS A 131 -15.61 -20.79 23.07
CA CYS A 131 -16.20 -20.63 24.39
C CYS A 131 -17.74 -20.67 24.34
N LEU A 132 -18.36 -19.97 23.39
CA LEU A 132 -19.82 -20.00 23.20
C LEU A 132 -20.34 -21.40 22.83
N GLY A 133 -19.62 -22.12 21.97
CA GLY A 133 -19.95 -23.51 21.63
C GLY A 133 -19.91 -24.45 22.83
N ILE A 134 -18.87 -24.36 23.67
CA ILE A 134 -18.73 -25.17 24.89
C ILE A 134 -19.82 -24.84 25.90
N PHE A 135 -20.14 -23.55 26.10
CA PHE A 135 -21.23 -23.13 26.97
C PHE A 135 -22.58 -23.65 26.49
N GLY A 136 -22.85 -23.62 25.18
CA GLY A 136 -24.07 -24.17 24.58
C GLY A 136 -24.22 -25.67 24.85
N VAL A 137 -23.16 -26.46 24.63
CA VAL A 137 -23.16 -27.91 24.89
C VAL A 137 -23.33 -28.21 26.39
N TRP A 138 -22.64 -27.46 27.26
CA TRP A 138 -22.76 -27.62 28.71
C TRP A 138 -24.16 -27.28 29.23
N ALA A 139 -24.76 -26.20 28.73
CA ALA A 139 -26.12 -25.79 29.06
C ALA A 139 -27.13 -26.87 28.66
N ILE A 140 -27.07 -27.38 27.42
CA ILE A 140 -27.94 -28.46 26.93
C ILE A 140 -27.78 -29.73 27.78
N TRP A 141 -26.54 -30.11 28.10
CA TRP A 141 -26.28 -31.27 28.94
C TRP A 141 -26.78 -31.10 30.38
N SER A 142 -26.66 -29.90 30.95
CA SER A 142 -27.14 -29.59 32.31
C SER A 142 -28.68 -29.65 32.42
N ILE A 143 -29.39 -29.18 31.39
CA ILE A 143 -30.85 -29.23 31.32
C ILE A 143 -31.32 -30.69 31.18
N ARG A 144 -30.67 -31.48 30.33
CA ARG A 144 -30.97 -32.92 30.16
C ARG A 144 -30.76 -33.72 31.44
N ARG A 145 -29.78 -33.35 32.29
CA ARG A 145 -29.50 -34.08 33.54
C ARG A 145 -30.53 -33.81 34.64
N LYS A 146 -31.20 -32.65 34.64
CA LYS A 146 -32.27 -32.31 35.60
C LYS A 146 -33.65 -32.86 35.20
N ALA A 147 -33.82 -33.30 33.95
CA ALA A 147 -35.06 -33.86 33.43
C ALA A 147 -35.16 -35.40 33.56
N LYS A 148 -34.19 -36.04 34.22
CA LYS A 148 -34.22 -37.44 34.68
C LYS A 148 -34.28 -37.45 36.20
#